data_AF-A0A7S0K6B2-F1
#
_entry.id   AF-A0A7S0K6B2-F1
#
_cell.length_a   1.000
_cell.length_b   1.000
_cell.length_c   1.000
_cell.angle_alpha   90.00
_cell.angle_beta   90.00
_cell.angle_gamma   90.00
#
_symmetry.space_group_name_H-M   'P 1'
#
loop_
_entity.id
_entity.type
_entity.pdbx_description
1 polymer ?
#
loop_
_entity_poly.entity_id
_entity_poly.type
_entity_poly.pdbx_seq_one_letter_code
_entity_poly.pdbx_strand_id
1 'polypeptide(L)'
;MAPKLSASSSTAKELTTHPIVTGSSVLAVKFAGGVMMASDTLASYGSMARFPDVQRLRQVSDGVIIGASGEMSDFDFAMRLLDELRVESECAEDGAELDAGEVHHYLTRVMYNRRNKFNPLWNQLVVAGTKDGKPVLGVVDQIGTAFEADFTATGFGKHMAVPQMREHWRGGMTEGGGRGGR
;
A
#
# COMPACT_ATOMS: atom_id res chain seq x y z
N MET A 1 56.26 10.66 -4.23
CA MET A 1 55.09 11.01 -3.42
C MET A 1 53.87 10.49 -4.18
N ALA A 2 53.38 9.29 -3.84
CA ALA A 2 52.30 8.65 -4.58
C ALA A 2 50.94 9.27 -4.20
N PRO A 3 50.02 9.49 -5.16
CA PRO A 3 48.70 10.02 -4.84
C PRO A 3 47.88 8.96 -4.11
N LYS A 4 47.34 9.31 -2.94
CA LYS A 4 46.35 8.49 -2.24
C LYS A 4 45.04 8.54 -3.04
N LEU A 5 44.59 7.39 -3.52
CA LEU A 5 43.23 7.18 -4.01
C LEU A 5 42.25 7.51 -2.87
N SER A 6 41.36 8.48 -3.09
CA SER A 6 40.25 8.77 -2.19
C SER A 6 39.25 7.61 -2.25
N ALA A 7 38.95 7.03 -1.10
CA ALA A 7 37.92 6.02 -0.95
C ALA A 7 36.60 6.52 -1.55
N SER A 8 35.98 5.67 -2.37
CA SER A 8 34.64 5.88 -2.93
C SER A 8 33.66 6.23 -1.82
N SER A 9 32.96 7.37 -1.96
CA SER A 9 31.85 7.74 -1.10
C SER A 9 30.82 6.61 -1.13
N SER A 10 30.70 5.90 -0.02
CA SER A 10 29.53 5.05 0.25
C SER A 10 28.28 5.89 -0.02
N THR A 11 27.42 5.44 -0.92
CA THR A 11 26.11 6.07 -1.18
C THR A 11 25.44 6.31 0.17
N ALA A 12 25.28 7.57 0.56
CA ALA A 12 24.64 7.91 1.82
C ALA A 12 23.22 7.33 1.76
N LYS A 13 22.89 6.40 2.67
CA LYS A 13 21.50 5.97 2.86
C LYS A 13 20.75 7.16 3.46
N GLU A 14 20.17 7.98 2.62
CA GLU A 14 19.32 9.08 3.05
C GLU A 14 18.04 8.50 3.69
N LEU A 15 17.71 9.01 4.88
CA LEU A 15 16.52 8.63 5.63
C LEU A 15 15.39 9.57 5.20
N THR A 16 14.18 9.05 4.99
CA THR A 16 13.01 9.88 4.73
C THR A 16 12.63 10.66 6.01
N THR A 17 13.09 11.91 6.11
CA THR A 17 12.75 12.81 7.23
C THR A 17 11.39 13.47 7.02
N HIS A 18 11.08 13.81 5.77
CA HIS A 18 9.81 14.36 5.32
C HIS A 18 9.45 13.83 3.93
N PRO A 19 8.16 13.59 3.65
CA PRO A 19 7.73 13.10 2.35
C PRO A 19 7.87 14.18 1.27
N ILE A 20 8.37 13.79 0.08
CA ILE A 20 8.69 14.73 -1.00
C ILE A 20 7.68 14.62 -2.15
N VAL A 21 7.61 13.45 -2.78
CA VAL A 21 6.64 13.15 -3.85
C VAL A 21 5.56 12.28 -3.25
N THR A 22 4.32 12.75 -3.26
CA THR A 22 3.23 12.10 -2.52
C THR A 22 2.00 11.78 -3.37
N GLY A 23 1.43 10.61 -3.10
CA GLY A 23 0.08 10.21 -3.51
C GLY A 23 -0.96 10.58 -2.44
N SER A 24 -2.19 10.87 -2.87
CA SER A 24 -3.22 11.44 -2.01
C SER A 24 -4.05 10.38 -1.27
N SER A 25 -5.14 9.89 -1.86
CA SER A 25 -6.13 9.04 -1.22
C SER A 25 -6.32 7.75 -2.01
N VAL A 26 -6.41 6.64 -1.30
CA VAL A 26 -6.87 5.35 -1.80
C VAL A 26 -8.20 5.04 -1.14
N LEU A 27 -9.19 4.60 -1.92
CA LEU A 27 -10.50 4.17 -1.46
C LEU A 27 -10.63 2.67 -1.69
N ALA A 28 -11.24 1.94 -0.76
CA ALA A 28 -11.52 0.53 -0.96
C ALA A 28 -12.78 0.06 -0.20
N VAL A 29 -13.46 -0.94 -0.76
CA VAL A 29 -14.70 -1.50 -0.24
C VAL A 29 -14.81 -3.00 -0.52
N LYS A 30 -15.20 -3.78 0.50
CA LYS A 30 -15.54 -5.20 0.38
C LYS A 30 -16.94 -5.37 -0.21
N PHE A 31 -17.09 -6.32 -1.11
CA PHE A 31 -18.37 -6.75 -1.69
C PHE A 31 -18.43 -8.28 -1.74
N ALA A 32 -19.57 -8.86 -2.11
CA ALA A 32 -19.81 -10.31 -2.02
C ALA A 32 -18.81 -11.16 -2.84
N GLY A 33 -18.25 -10.60 -3.91
CA GLY A 33 -17.31 -11.29 -4.80
C GLY A 33 -15.84 -10.90 -4.62
N GLY A 34 -15.50 -10.02 -3.67
CA GLY A 34 -14.13 -9.56 -3.52
C GLY A 34 -14.00 -8.18 -2.89
N VAL A 35 -12.95 -7.47 -3.29
CA VAL A 35 -12.65 -6.11 -2.83
C VAL A 35 -12.42 -5.22 -4.02
N MET A 36 -13.03 -4.03 -4.01
CA MET A 36 -12.82 -2.99 -5.00
C MET A 36 -11.90 -1.93 -4.40
N MET A 37 -10.93 -1.46 -5.18
CA MET A 37 -9.99 -0.42 -4.78
C MET A 37 -9.85 0.61 -5.90
N ALA A 38 -9.74 1.88 -5.52
CA ALA A 38 -9.59 2.99 -6.45
C ALA A 38 -8.63 4.04 -5.89
N SER A 39 -7.89 4.68 -6.80
CA SER A 39 -7.02 5.81 -6.48
C SER A 39 -6.86 6.68 -7.72
N ASP A 40 -6.63 7.99 -7.56
CA ASP A 40 -6.16 8.84 -8.66
C ASP A 40 -4.73 8.46 -9.12
N THR A 41 -4.29 9.01 -10.25
CA THR A 41 -2.97 8.75 -10.84
C THR A 41 -1.97 9.88 -10.60
N LEU A 42 -2.28 10.85 -9.74
CA LEU A 42 -1.42 12.00 -9.51
C LEU A 42 -0.42 11.71 -8.38
N ALA A 43 0.86 12.02 -8.65
CA ALA A 43 1.87 12.22 -7.62
C ALA A 43 2.32 13.70 -7.60
N SER A 44 2.21 14.32 -6.42
CA SER A 44 2.45 15.75 -6.23
C SER A 44 3.77 16.01 -5.53
N TYR A 45 4.47 17.08 -5.93
CA TYR A 45 5.61 17.63 -5.22
C TYR A 45 5.15 18.89 -4.49
N GLY A 46 4.80 18.76 -3.21
CA GLY A 46 4.08 19.81 -2.48
C GLY A 46 2.76 20.17 -3.18
N SER A 47 2.58 21.45 -3.53
CA SER A 47 1.40 21.93 -4.26
C SER A 47 1.47 21.73 -5.79
N MET A 48 2.61 21.29 -6.32
CA MET A 48 2.78 21.08 -7.75
C MET A 48 2.30 19.69 -8.15
N ALA A 49 1.32 19.63 -9.05
CA ALA A 49 0.92 18.41 -9.75
C ALA A 49 2.04 17.98 -10.71
N ARG A 50 3.02 17.22 -10.20
CA ARG A 50 4.28 16.97 -10.88
C ARG A 50 4.21 15.79 -11.86
N PHE A 51 3.58 14.69 -11.45
CA PHE A 51 3.49 13.47 -12.25
C PHE A 51 2.02 13.04 -12.38
N PRO A 52 1.36 13.30 -13.51
CA PRO A 52 -0.08 13.08 -13.67
C PRO A 52 -0.49 11.62 -13.92
N ASP A 53 0.47 10.76 -14.24
CA ASP A 53 0.23 9.38 -14.66
C ASP A 53 1.14 8.40 -13.89
N VAL A 54 0.83 8.22 -12.60
CA VAL A 54 1.53 7.33 -11.68
C VAL A 54 0.57 6.26 -11.18
N GLN A 55 0.96 5.00 -11.37
CA GLN A 55 0.22 3.87 -10.82
C GLN A 55 0.51 3.72 -9.33
N ARG A 56 -0.53 3.90 -8.52
CA ARG A 56 -0.46 3.75 -7.05
C ARG A 56 -1.19 2.52 -6.54
N LEU A 57 -1.80 1.76 -7.44
CA LEU A 57 -2.36 0.43 -7.20
C LEU A 57 -1.45 -0.56 -7.92
N ARG A 58 -0.82 -1.48 -7.19
CA ARG A 58 0.09 -2.48 -7.74
C ARG A 58 -0.29 -3.87 -7.29
N GLN A 59 -0.29 -4.82 -8.21
CA GLN A 59 -0.48 -6.22 -7.92
C GLN A 59 0.79 -6.79 -7.26
N VAL A 60 0.60 -7.68 -6.27
CA VAL A 60 1.70 -8.40 -5.60
C VAL A 60 1.71 -9.86 -6.03
N SER A 61 0.59 -10.54 -5.90
CA SER A 61 0.36 -11.94 -6.31
C SER A 61 -0.98 -12.05 -7.03
N ASP A 62 -1.33 -13.25 -7.49
CA ASP A 62 -2.64 -13.49 -8.10
C ASP A 62 -3.75 -13.25 -7.08
N GLY A 63 -4.59 -12.25 -7.36
CA GLY A 63 -5.68 -11.85 -6.47
C GLY A 63 -5.29 -10.95 -5.29
N VAL A 64 -4.06 -10.44 -5.21
CA VAL A 64 -3.65 -9.46 -4.18
C VAL A 64 -3.15 -8.15 -4.81
N ILE A 65 -3.78 -7.04 -4.42
CA ILE A 65 -3.46 -5.68 -4.86
C ILE A 65 -3.17 -4.81 -3.64
N ILE A 66 -2.17 -3.95 -3.77
CA ILE A 66 -1.83 -2.93 -2.78
C ILE A 66 -2.05 -1.54 -3.37
N GLY A 67 -2.75 -0.71 -2.61
CA GLY A 67 -2.82 0.73 -2.84
C GLY A 67 -2.02 1.49 -1.78
N ALA A 68 -1.35 2.56 -2.19
CA ALA A 68 -0.62 3.42 -1.27
C ALA A 68 -0.99 4.90 -1.41
N SER A 69 -1.05 5.57 -0.26
CA SER A 69 -0.93 7.02 -0.13
C SER A 69 0.33 7.39 0.63
N GLY A 70 0.72 8.66 0.58
CA GLY A 70 1.94 9.15 1.19
C GLY A 70 3.10 9.10 0.19
N GLU A 71 4.30 8.84 0.67
CA GLU A 71 5.53 9.02 -0.09
C GLU A 71 5.75 7.91 -1.15
N MET A 72 6.03 8.29 -2.39
CA MET A 72 6.08 7.35 -3.51
C MET A 72 7.33 6.45 -3.53
N SER A 73 8.49 6.93 -3.08
CA SER A 73 9.73 6.15 -3.07
C SER A 73 9.77 5.06 -1.99
N ASP A 74 9.16 5.31 -0.83
CA ASP A 74 8.89 4.40 0.27
C ASP A 74 7.86 3.35 -0.17
N PHE A 75 6.86 3.73 -0.99
CA PHE A 75 5.96 2.76 -1.61
C PHE A 75 6.71 1.84 -2.58
N ASP A 76 7.54 2.39 -3.47
CA ASP A 76 8.38 1.57 -4.37
C ASP A 76 9.37 0.68 -3.61
N PHE A 77 9.84 1.13 -2.44
CA PHE A 77 10.66 0.32 -1.55
C PHE A 77 9.86 -0.82 -0.92
N ALA A 78 8.65 -0.55 -0.41
CA ALA A 78 7.77 -1.58 0.13
C ALA A 78 7.39 -2.62 -0.93
N MET A 79 7.15 -2.19 -2.17
CA MET A 79 6.89 -3.10 -3.28
C MET A 79 8.08 -3.98 -3.62
N ARG A 80 9.32 -3.46 -3.58
CA ARG A 80 10.52 -4.28 -3.76
C ARG A 80 10.66 -5.36 -2.70
N LEU A 81 10.36 -5.05 -1.44
CA LEU A 81 10.35 -6.05 -0.36
C LEU A 81 9.31 -7.15 -0.57
N LEU A 82 8.15 -6.80 -1.13
CA LEU A 82 7.11 -7.76 -1.47
C LEU A 82 7.46 -8.60 -2.68
N ASP A 83 8.11 -8.01 -3.68
CA ASP A 83 8.63 -8.73 -4.84
C ASP A 83 9.69 -9.76 -4.41
N GLU A 84 10.58 -9.39 -3.48
CA GLU A 84 11.54 -10.30 -2.84
C GLU A 84 10.82 -11.44 -2.10
N LEU A 85 9.84 -11.12 -1.25
CA LEU A 85 9.03 -12.11 -0.53
C LEU A 85 8.31 -13.08 -1.47
N ARG A 86 7.76 -12.58 -2.58
CA ARG A 86 7.08 -13.40 -3.59
C ARG A 86 8.05 -14.38 -4.24
N VAL A 87 9.22 -13.89 -4.67
CA VAL A 87 10.25 -14.74 -5.28
C VAL A 87 10.71 -15.82 -4.30
N GLU A 88 10.92 -15.47 -3.03
CA GLU A 88 11.27 -16.45 -1.99
C GLU A 88 10.18 -17.54 -1.82
N SER A 89 8.90 -17.13 -1.83
CA SER A 89 7.77 -18.06 -1.77
C SER A 89 7.71 -18.97 -3.00
N GLU A 90 7.89 -18.43 -4.20
CA GLU A 90 7.89 -19.21 -5.45
C GLU A 90 9.04 -20.22 -5.49
N CYS A 91 10.20 -19.85 -4.96
CA CYS A 91 11.35 -20.76 -4.86
C CYS A 91 11.16 -21.90 -3.85
N ALA A 92 10.14 -21.85 -2.99
CA ALA A 92 9.83 -22.94 -2.08
C ALA A 92 9.18 -24.15 -2.79
N GLU A 93 8.66 -23.95 -4.02
CA GLU A 93 8.07 -25.00 -4.89
C GLU A 93 6.93 -25.81 -4.24
N ASP A 94 6.23 -25.25 -3.25
CA ASP A 94 5.09 -25.91 -2.58
C ASP A 94 3.73 -25.62 -3.24
N GLY A 95 3.71 -24.76 -4.25
CA GLY A 95 2.52 -24.34 -4.98
C GLY A 95 1.62 -23.37 -4.20
N ALA A 96 2.09 -22.82 -3.08
CA ALA A 96 1.38 -21.79 -2.33
C ALA A 96 1.66 -20.41 -2.93
N GLU A 97 0.61 -19.63 -3.14
CA GLU A 97 0.69 -18.22 -3.51
C GLU A 97 0.47 -17.34 -2.28
N LEU A 98 1.13 -16.18 -2.26
CA LEU A 98 0.97 -15.22 -1.18
C LEU A 98 -0.48 -14.72 -1.09
N ASP A 99 -1.13 -14.99 0.04
CA ASP A 99 -2.50 -14.50 0.30
C ASP A 99 -2.51 -13.08 0.86
N ALA A 100 -3.67 -12.41 0.77
CA ALA A 100 -3.81 -11.02 1.20
C ALA A 100 -3.56 -10.82 2.71
N GLY A 101 -3.84 -11.82 3.54
CA GLY A 101 -3.58 -11.79 4.98
C GLY A 101 -2.10 -11.93 5.30
N GLU A 102 -1.36 -12.78 4.59
CA GLU A 102 0.09 -12.91 4.72
C GLU A 102 0.79 -11.60 4.35
N VAL A 103 0.40 -11.00 3.22
CA VAL A 103 0.91 -9.70 2.78
C VAL A 103 0.60 -8.61 3.81
N HIS A 104 -0.62 -8.56 4.35
CA HIS A 104 -1.02 -7.60 5.37
C HIS A 104 -0.20 -7.75 6.67
N HIS A 105 0.01 -8.97 7.14
CA HIS A 105 0.82 -9.26 8.32
C HIS A 105 2.31 -8.95 8.11
N TYR A 106 2.85 -9.29 6.94
CA TYR A 106 4.23 -8.98 6.58
C TYR A 106 4.46 -7.46 6.61
N LEU A 107 3.61 -6.69 5.92
CA LEU A 107 3.71 -5.24 5.89
C LEU A 107 3.55 -4.62 7.27
N THR A 108 2.65 -5.13 8.11
CA THR A 108 2.51 -4.68 9.50
C THR A 108 3.85 -4.78 10.24
N ARG A 109 4.56 -5.90 10.09
CA ARG A 109 5.87 -6.12 10.73
C ARG A 109 6.95 -5.20 10.13
N VAL A 110 6.98 -5.04 8.82
CA VAL A 110 7.92 -4.13 8.13
C VAL A 110 7.72 -2.70 8.62
N MET A 111 6.49 -2.18 8.56
CA MET A 111 6.16 -0.81 8.97
C MET A 111 6.50 -0.56 10.44
N TYR A 112 6.14 -1.49 11.32
CA TYR A 112 6.47 -1.40 12.75
C TYR A 112 7.99 -1.47 13.01
N ASN A 113 8.73 -2.32 12.29
CA ASN A 113 10.19 -2.40 12.43
C ASN A 113 10.89 -1.10 12.01
N ARG A 114 10.43 -0.50 10.90
CA ARG A 114 10.93 0.77 10.37
C ARG A 114 10.68 1.91 11.37
N ARG A 115 9.49 1.96 11.97
CA ARG A 115 9.15 2.88 13.06
C ARG A 115 10.11 2.74 14.25
N ASN A 116 10.37 1.51 14.72
CA ASN A 116 11.23 1.28 15.90
C ASN A 116 12.68 1.72 15.69
N LYS A 117 13.12 1.81 14.43
CA LYS A 117 14.43 2.34 14.04
C LYS A 117 14.44 3.87 13.83
N PHE A 118 13.38 4.57 14.23
CA PHE A 118 13.18 6.00 14.00
C PHE A 118 13.33 6.41 12.53
N ASN A 119 12.99 5.49 11.62
CA ASN A 119 13.04 5.71 10.18
C ASN A 119 11.80 5.04 9.56
N PRO A 120 10.60 5.60 9.79
CA PRO A 120 9.35 5.04 9.28
C PRO A 120 9.28 5.13 7.75
N LEU A 121 8.46 4.27 7.15
CA LEU A 121 8.01 4.48 5.77
C LEU A 121 6.78 5.38 5.81
N TRP A 122 6.80 6.49 5.07
CA TRP A 122 5.77 7.53 5.09
C TRP A 122 4.54 7.17 4.26
N ASN A 123 3.98 5.98 4.49
CA ASN A 123 2.83 5.47 3.76
C ASN A 123 1.67 5.07 4.66
N GLN A 124 0.47 5.15 4.07
CA GLN A 124 -0.66 4.32 4.48
C GLN A 124 -0.93 3.35 3.34
N LEU A 125 -0.82 2.06 3.65
CA LEU A 125 -0.96 0.96 2.72
C LEU A 125 -2.33 0.30 2.91
N VAL A 126 -3.00 0.03 1.81
CA VAL A 126 -4.26 -0.70 1.76
C VAL A 126 -4.02 -1.98 0.98
N VAL A 127 -4.19 -3.13 1.63
CA VAL A 127 -4.06 -4.45 1.03
C VAL A 127 -5.45 -4.98 0.74
N ALA A 128 -5.72 -5.31 -0.52
CA ALA A 128 -6.97 -5.91 -0.97
C ALA A 128 -6.71 -7.22 -1.67
N GLY A 129 -7.50 -8.23 -1.35
CA GLY A 129 -7.45 -9.51 -2.04
C GLY A 129 -8.31 -10.55 -1.35
N THR A 130 -7.91 -11.81 -1.45
CA THR A 130 -8.60 -12.92 -0.82
C THR A 130 -7.68 -13.77 0.04
N LYS A 131 -8.24 -14.39 1.06
CA LYS A 131 -7.63 -15.46 1.85
C LYS A 131 -8.67 -16.56 2.05
N ASP A 132 -8.36 -17.79 1.66
CA ASP A 132 -9.27 -18.94 1.73
C ASP A 132 -10.65 -18.66 1.09
N GLY A 133 -10.65 -17.96 -0.05
CA GLY A 133 -11.87 -17.57 -0.77
C GLY A 133 -12.69 -16.44 -0.12
N LYS A 134 -12.21 -15.83 0.97
CA LYS A 134 -12.87 -14.72 1.66
C LYS A 134 -12.18 -13.38 1.35
N PRO A 135 -12.94 -12.29 1.13
CA PRO A 135 -12.37 -10.98 0.87
C PRO A 135 -11.66 -10.40 2.09
N VAL A 136 -10.40 -10.00 1.89
CA VAL A 136 -9.55 -9.34 2.88
C VAL A 136 -9.29 -7.91 2.42
N LEU A 137 -9.53 -6.96 3.33
CA LEU A 137 -9.25 -5.54 3.14
C LEU A 137 -8.54 -5.06 4.39
N GLY A 138 -7.21 -5.10 4.33
CA GLY A 138 -6.31 -4.70 5.41
C GLY A 138 -5.78 -3.30 5.19
N VAL A 139 -5.57 -2.57 6.28
CA VAL A 139 -4.91 -1.27 6.30
C VAL A 139 -3.69 -1.35 7.22
N VAL A 140 -2.58 -0.72 6.82
CA VAL A 140 -1.39 -0.52 7.66
C VAL A 140 -0.90 0.90 7.49
N ASP A 141 -0.64 1.61 8.58
CA ASP A 141 -0.08 2.97 8.52
C ASP A 141 1.41 3.04 8.88
N GLN A 142 2.00 4.22 8.71
CA GLN A 142 3.41 4.52 8.99
C GLN A 142 3.85 4.26 10.43
N ILE A 143 2.91 4.16 11.37
CA ILE A 143 3.20 3.86 12.77
C ILE A 143 2.99 2.37 13.10
N GLY A 144 2.63 1.55 12.11
CA GLY A 144 2.38 0.12 12.26
C GLY A 144 1.01 -0.20 12.87
N THR A 145 0.08 0.76 12.92
CA THR A 145 -1.31 0.45 13.24
C THR A 145 -1.92 -0.31 12.06
N ALA A 146 -2.43 -1.51 12.35
CA ALA A 146 -3.01 -2.39 11.36
C ALA A 146 -4.39 -2.87 11.80
N PHE A 147 -5.32 -2.89 10.85
CA PHE A 147 -6.68 -3.38 11.06
C PHE A 147 -7.31 -3.80 9.73
N GLU A 148 -8.35 -4.62 9.81
CA GLU A 148 -9.23 -4.90 8.68
C GLU A 148 -10.51 -4.08 8.77
N ALA A 149 -11.09 -3.76 7.61
CA ALA A 149 -12.35 -3.03 7.53
C ALA A 149 -13.19 -3.49 6.33
N ASP A 150 -14.50 -3.29 6.40
CA ASP A 150 -15.38 -3.53 5.25
C ASP A 150 -15.28 -2.44 4.17
N PHE A 151 -14.89 -1.24 4.58
CA PHE A 151 -14.60 -0.11 3.70
C PHE A 151 -13.56 0.79 4.36
N THR A 152 -12.72 1.43 3.56
CA THR A 152 -11.67 2.31 4.06
C THR A 152 -11.30 3.39 3.06
N ALA A 153 -10.71 4.45 3.57
CA ALA A 153 -10.05 5.46 2.76
C ALA A 153 -8.80 5.97 3.49
N THR A 154 -7.76 6.30 2.72
CA THR A 154 -6.54 6.93 3.22
C THR A 154 -6.53 8.43 2.94
N GLY A 155 -5.60 9.15 3.59
CA GLY A 155 -5.42 10.58 3.39
C GLY A 155 -6.71 11.39 3.57
N PHE A 156 -6.97 12.32 2.65
CA PHE A 156 -8.15 13.18 2.69
C PHE A 156 -9.47 12.43 2.45
N GLY A 157 -9.41 11.33 1.70
CA GLY A 157 -10.56 10.44 1.45
C GLY A 157 -11.21 9.93 2.74
N LYS A 158 -10.45 9.80 3.83
CA LYS A 158 -10.99 9.39 5.14
C LYS A 158 -12.07 10.34 5.66
N HIS A 159 -11.96 11.63 5.36
CA HIS A 159 -12.89 12.65 5.84
C HIS A 159 -14.09 12.86 4.93
N MET A 160 -13.95 12.60 3.62
CA MET A 160 -15.02 12.82 2.65
C MET A 160 -15.75 11.53 2.24
N ALA A 161 -14.99 10.48 1.95
CA ALA A 161 -15.54 9.28 1.32
C ALA A 161 -16.04 8.27 2.34
N VAL A 162 -15.41 8.15 3.51
CA VAL A 162 -15.84 7.18 4.55
C VAL A 162 -17.28 7.42 5.04
N PRO A 163 -17.74 8.67 5.29
CA PRO A 163 -19.14 8.90 5.63
C PRO A 163 -20.11 8.40 4.54
N GLN A 164 -19.80 8.69 3.28
CA GLN A 164 -20.60 8.26 2.13
C GLN A 164 -20.62 6.73 1.98
N MET A 165 -19.45 6.08 2.08
CA MET A 165 -19.35 4.62 2.05
C MET A 165 -20.13 3.98 3.20
N ARG A 166 -20.03 4.53 4.42
CA ARG A 166 -20.77 4.02 5.58
C ARG A 166 -22.28 4.09 5.38
N GLU A 167 -22.79 5.15 4.77
CA GLU A 167 -24.22 5.33 4.50
C GLU A 167 -24.76 4.33 3.48
N HIS A 168 -23.98 4.02 2.44
CA HIS A 168 -24.42 3.20 1.31
C HIS A 168 -24.02 1.73 1.40
N TRP A 169 -22.97 1.40 2.16
CA TRP A 169 -22.47 0.04 2.26
C TRP A 169 -23.44 -0.87 3.04
N ARG A 170 -23.63 -2.08 2.53
CA ARG A 170 -24.42 -3.15 3.16
C ARG A 170 -23.63 -4.45 3.03
N GLY A 171 -23.74 -5.32 4.04
CA GLY A 171 -23.15 -6.65 3.98
C GLY A 171 -23.72 -7.44 2.79
N GLY A 172 -22.85 -8.03 1.97
CA GLY A 172 -23.25 -8.85 0.82
C GLY A 172 -23.69 -8.07 -0.43
N MET A 173 -23.32 -6.78 -0.56
CA MET A 173 -23.55 -6.05 -1.82
C MET A 173 -22.89 -6.74 -3.01
N THR A 174 -23.56 -6.71 -4.16
CA THR A 174 -23.00 -7.14 -5.45
C THR A 174 -22.05 -6.08 -6.01
N GLU A 175 -21.19 -6.45 -6.96
CA GLU A 175 -20.21 -5.55 -7.57
C GLU A 175 -20.83 -4.25 -8.11
N GLY A 176 -22.03 -4.33 -8.72
CA GLY A 176 -22.74 -3.16 -9.25
C GLY A 176 -23.17 -2.15 -8.19
N GLY A 177 -23.47 -2.60 -6.97
CA GLY A 177 -23.76 -1.71 -5.84
C GLY A 177 -22.51 -0.99 -5.31
N GLY A 178 -21.32 -1.60 -5.48
CA GLY A 178 -20.04 -1.02 -5.06
C GLY A 178 -19.52 0.09 -5.97
N ARG A 179 -19.93 0.12 -7.25
CA ARG A 179 -19.50 1.15 -8.22
C ARG A 179 -20.25 2.49 -8.11
N GLY A 180 -21.24 2.61 -7.24
CA GLY A 180 -22.11 3.78 -7.15
C GLY A 180 -23.08 3.85 -8.33
N GLY A 181 -24.24 3.19 -8.19
CA GLY A 181 -25.33 3.30 -9.16
C GLY A 181 -26.08 4.62 -9.03
N ARG A 182 -26.22 5.34 -10.14
CA ARG A 182 -27.52 5.91 -10.48
C ARG A 182 -28.33 4.85 -11.20
#